data_AF-A0A975Q0X6-F1
#
_entry.id   AF-A0A975Q0X6-F1
#
_cell.length_a   1.000
_cell.length_b   1.000
_cell.length_c   1.000
_cell.angle_alpha   90.00
_cell.angle_beta   90.00
_cell.angle_gamma   90.00
#
_symmetry.space_group_name_H-M   'P 1'
#
loop_
_entity.id
_entity.type
_entity.pdbx_description
1 polymer ?
#
loop_
_entity_poly.entity_id
_entity_poly.type
_entity_poly.pdbx_seq_one_letter_code
_entity_poly.pdbx_strand_id
1 'polypeptide(L)'
;MTLDDISLPSTTEAEGGIIAALLAHNKFYDGVAARLRAEHFSEAIFGRVYSEIGNILATGVEANAISVSRALSSEPAFAELGGAKYLLGLSDSLYASAGVGAVDHVIDMARRRALRDQLLHAAASLSDLSKDIGLTAEAVEAGITEVQSRSAVKRNARFGDAYTEALDRIDALARGEIEAGLLVYGWSDFNELTDGIRPGDYVLVGARASMGKAQPDDCKVLTPTGWVQMGSLNIGDELASHDGAASEVTGIFPQGERQVYRITLSDGLSIGAQTGTGIGVQ
;
A
#
# COMPACT_ATOMS: atom_id res chain seq x y z
N MET A 1 3.66 12.61 -14.53
CA MET A 1 4.13 11.70 -13.48
C MET A 1 3.46 10.38 -13.73
N THR A 2 4.10 9.51 -14.51
CA THR A 2 3.54 8.23 -14.98
C THR A 2 3.71 7.17 -13.88
N LEU A 3 2.71 6.30 -13.76
CA LEU A 3 2.55 5.26 -12.74
C LEU A 3 3.59 4.10 -12.81
N ASP A 4 4.78 4.35 -13.38
CA ASP A 4 5.82 3.34 -13.62
C ASP A 4 6.95 3.33 -12.56
N ASP A 5 6.98 4.28 -11.62
CA ASP A 5 8.08 4.42 -10.65
C ASP A 5 7.89 3.65 -9.32
N ILE A 6 6.80 2.90 -9.14
CA ILE A 6 6.69 1.93 -8.04
C ILE A 6 7.10 0.55 -8.56
N SER A 7 8.30 0.45 -9.15
CA SER A 7 8.96 -0.85 -9.20
C SER A 7 9.20 -1.29 -7.76
N LEU A 8 8.69 -2.47 -7.38
CA LEU A 8 9.05 -3.07 -6.10
C LEU A 8 10.59 -3.09 -6.03
N PRO A 9 11.21 -2.58 -4.94
CA PRO A 9 12.65 -2.53 -4.84
C PRO A 9 13.20 -3.92 -5.14
N SER A 10 14.29 -3.97 -5.91
CA SER A 10 14.96 -5.25 -6.17
C SER A 10 15.28 -5.93 -4.84
N THR A 11 15.30 -7.26 -4.79
CA THR A 11 15.49 -7.99 -3.51
C THR A 11 16.76 -7.54 -2.79
N THR A 12 17.82 -7.23 -3.53
CA THR A 12 19.09 -6.69 -3.02
C THR A 12 18.92 -5.28 -2.43
N GLU A 13 18.13 -4.40 -3.04
CA GLU A 13 17.82 -3.06 -2.49
C GLU A 13 16.96 -3.14 -1.25
N ALA A 14 15.98 -4.05 -1.22
CA ALA A 14 15.15 -4.31 -0.04
C ALA A 14 15.99 -4.83 1.14
N GLU A 15 16.88 -5.78 0.89
CA GLU A 15 17.79 -6.33 1.90
C GLU A 15 18.79 -5.29 2.40
N GLY A 16 19.38 -4.51 1.48
CA GLY A 16 20.24 -3.39 1.82
C GLY A 16 19.50 -2.31 2.63
N GLY A 17 18.24 -2.02 2.29
CA GLY A 17 17.40 -1.08 3.02
C GLY A 17 17.11 -1.52 4.47
N ILE A 18 16.86 -2.81 4.69
CA ILE A 18 16.69 -3.36 6.05
C ILE A 18 17.98 -3.17 6.85
N ILE A 19 19.14 -3.51 6.28
CA ILE A 19 20.44 -3.32 6.94
C ILE A 19 20.67 -1.84 7.25
N ALA A 20 20.42 -0.94 6.28
CA ALA A 20 20.54 0.50 6.46
C ALA A 20 19.69 0.98 7.65
N ALA A 21 18.42 0.58 7.69
CA ALA A 21 17.47 0.97 8.73
C ALA A 21 17.91 0.44 10.10
N LEU A 22 18.42 -0.78 10.18
CA LEU A 22 18.91 -1.37 11.43
C LEU A 22 20.18 -0.68 11.94
N LEU A 23 21.11 -0.34 11.04
CA LEU A 23 22.34 0.41 11.40
C LEU A 23 22.04 1.85 11.84
N ALA A 24 21.03 2.50 11.23
CA ALA A 24 20.63 3.85 11.60
C ALA A 24 19.79 3.88 12.90
N HIS A 25 18.94 2.88 13.11
CA HIS A 25 17.97 2.83 14.18
C HIS A 25 17.88 1.43 14.81
N ASN A 26 18.83 1.11 15.69
CA ASN A 26 18.92 -0.19 16.36
C ASN A 26 17.64 -0.60 17.10
N LYS A 27 16.82 0.36 17.55
CA LYS A 27 15.52 0.12 18.21
C LYS A 27 14.54 -0.75 17.39
N PHE A 28 14.69 -0.80 16.07
CA PHE A 28 13.84 -1.61 15.21
C PHE A 28 14.24 -3.09 15.18
N TYR A 29 15.43 -3.43 15.71
CA TYR A 29 15.97 -4.78 15.65
C TYR A 29 15.02 -5.82 16.24
N ASP A 30 14.48 -5.61 17.44
CA ASP A 30 13.63 -6.60 18.11
C ASP A 30 12.36 -6.92 17.30
N GLY A 31 11.72 -5.90 16.73
CA GLY A 31 10.55 -6.07 15.87
C GLY A 31 10.86 -6.80 14.57
N VAL A 32 12.04 -6.56 13.99
CA VAL A 32 12.51 -7.25 12.79
C VAL A 32 12.90 -8.70 13.11
N ALA A 33 13.64 -8.94 14.19
CA ALA A 33 14.14 -10.24 14.62
C ALA A 33 13.02 -11.21 15.03
N ALA A 34 11.85 -10.70 15.41
CA ALA A 34 10.66 -11.52 15.65
C ALA A 34 10.20 -12.30 14.40
N ARG A 35 10.55 -11.83 13.19
CA ARG A 35 10.04 -12.37 11.91
C ARG A 35 11.13 -12.72 10.90
N LEU A 36 12.18 -11.91 10.82
CA LEU A 36 13.27 -12.04 9.87
C LEU A 36 14.42 -12.83 10.49
N ARG A 37 14.99 -13.77 9.72
CA ARG A 37 16.17 -14.52 10.09
C ARG A 37 17.24 -14.32 9.02
N ALA A 38 18.49 -14.60 9.36
CA ALA A 38 19.63 -14.44 8.46
C ALA A 38 19.47 -15.27 7.17
N GLU A 39 18.81 -16.43 7.23
CA GLU A 39 18.58 -17.31 6.08
C GLU A 39 17.54 -16.77 5.10
N HIS A 40 16.78 -15.73 5.48
CA HIS A 40 15.83 -15.08 4.59
C HIS A 40 16.50 -14.13 3.59
N PHE A 41 17.77 -13.77 3.80
CA PHE A 41 18.51 -12.95 2.85
C PHE A 41 18.90 -13.76 1.61
N SER A 42 18.85 -13.13 0.44
CA SER A 42 19.25 -13.70 -0.84
C SER A 42 20.77 -13.80 -0.94
N GLU A 43 21.43 -12.74 -0.51
CA GLU A 43 22.88 -12.66 -0.45
C GLU A 43 23.36 -13.11 0.92
N ALA A 44 24.19 -14.16 0.94
CA ALA A 44 24.71 -14.72 2.19
C ALA A 44 25.49 -13.68 3.02
N ILE A 45 26.12 -12.71 2.35
CA ILE A 45 26.84 -11.63 3.02
C ILE A 45 25.89 -10.70 3.79
N PHE A 46 24.69 -10.41 3.28
CA PHE A 46 23.70 -9.60 3.98
C PHE A 46 23.11 -10.34 5.19
N GLY A 47 22.85 -11.64 5.05
CA GLY A 47 22.46 -12.48 6.18
C GLY A 47 23.52 -12.47 7.29
N ARG A 48 24.81 -12.51 6.94
CA ARG A 48 25.92 -12.39 7.90
C ARG A 48 25.99 -11.02 8.57
N VAL A 49 25.86 -9.95 7.79
CA VAL A 49 25.77 -8.58 8.33
C VAL A 49 24.63 -8.45 9.34
N TYR A 50 23.45 -9.01 9.01
CA TYR A 50 22.30 -9.03 9.91
C TYR A 50 22.57 -9.80 11.21
N SER A 51 23.21 -10.97 11.13
CA SER A 51 23.61 -11.74 12.32
C SER A 51 24.59 -10.97 13.20
N GLU A 52 25.58 -10.29 12.61
CA GLU A 52 26.56 -9.51 13.38
C GLU A 52 25.93 -8.28 14.06
N ILE A 53 24.94 -7.65 13.43
CA ILE A 53 24.13 -6.61 14.09
C ILE A 53 23.51 -7.17 15.38
N GLY A 54 22.89 -8.36 15.31
CA GLY A 54 22.33 -9.03 16.48
C GLY A 54 23.35 -9.36 17.56
N ASN A 55 24.50 -9.92 17.17
CA ASN A 55 25.59 -10.26 18.08
C ASN A 55 26.10 -9.03 18.83
N ILE A 56 26.31 -7.92 18.12
CA ILE A 56 26.79 -6.66 18.71
C ILE A 56 25.75 -6.10 19.68
N LEU A 57 24.47 -6.04 19.28
CA LEU A 57 23.39 -5.57 20.15
C LEU A 57 23.23 -6.42 21.42
N ALA A 58 23.43 -7.74 21.32
CA ALA A 58 23.39 -8.64 22.46
C ALA A 58 24.50 -8.35 23.50
N THR A 59 25.61 -7.74 23.09
CA THR A 59 26.68 -7.28 24.02
C THR A 59 26.38 -5.94 24.68
N GLY A 60 25.25 -5.31 24.37
CA GLY A 60 24.89 -3.97 24.86
C GLY A 60 25.61 -2.82 24.15
N VAL A 61 26.30 -3.11 23.05
CA VAL A 61 26.99 -2.11 22.21
C VAL A 61 26.09 -1.74 21.03
N GLU A 62 26.10 -0.46 20.63
CA GLU A 62 25.38 -0.02 19.44
C GLU A 62 25.97 -0.63 18.15
N ALA A 63 25.07 -1.16 17.32
CA ALA A 63 25.43 -1.70 16.02
C ALA A 63 25.40 -0.56 14.97
N ASN A 64 26.56 -0.23 14.43
CA ASN A 64 26.72 0.78 13.38
C ASN A 64 27.70 0.28 12.33
N ALA A 65 27.84 1.02 11.23
CA ALA A 65 28.70 0.60 10.12
C ALA A 65 30.14 0.30 10.57
N ILE A 66 30.67 0.99 11.58
CA ILE A 66 32.04 0.79 12.09
C ILE A 66 32.12 -0.48 12.94
N SER A 67 31.20 -0.68 13.89
CA SER A 67 31.22 -1.85 14.77
C SER A 67 31.00 -3.15 14.00
N VAL A 68 30.08 -3.15 13.03
CA VAL A 68 29.84 -4.29 12.14
C VAL A 68 31.02 -4.55 11.21
N SER A 69 31.63 -3.50 10.64
CA SER A 69 32.81 -3.67 9.78
C SER A 69 34.01 -4.25 10.51
N ARG A 70 34.16 -3.94 11.81
CA ARG A 70 35.21 -4.54 12.64
C ARG A 70 34.96 -6.04 12.82
N ALA A 71 33.72 -6.42 13.10
CA ALA A 71 33.34 -7.82 13.28
C ALA A 71 33.56 -8.64 11.99
N LEU A 72 33.27 -8.07 10.83
CA LEU A 72 33.40 -8.73 9.52
C LEU A 72 34.77 -8.50 8.83
N SER A 73 35.76 -7.94 9.51
CA SER A 73 37.05 -7.57 8.88
C SER A 73 37.85 -8.76 8.34
N SER A 74 37.64 -9.96 8.88
CA SER A 74 38.28 -11.19 8.42
C SER A 74 37.52 -11.90 7.30
N GLU A 75 36.35 -11.41 6.91
CA GLU A 75 35.48 -12.07 5.93
C GLU A 75 35.80 -11.62 4.49
N PRO A 76 36.27 -12.51 3.61
CA PRO A 76 36.65 -12.15 2.25
C PRO A 76 35.45 -11.66 1.42
N ALA A 77 34.28 -12.27 1.60
CA ALA A 77 33.04 -11.84 0.94
C ALA A 77 32.59 -10.43 1.36
N PHE A 78 32.95 -9.97 2.57
CA PHE A 78 32.68 -8.61 3.02
C PHE A 78 33.61 -7.60 2.33
N ALA A 79 34.87 -7.98 2.13
CA ALA A 79 35.82 -7.16 1.37
C ALA A 79 35.38 -6.99 -0.10
N GLU A 80 34.87 -8.05 -0.73
CA GLU A 80 34.32 -8.00 -2.10
C GLU A 80 33.09 -7.09 -2.23
N LEU A 81 32.24 -7.03 -1.19
CA LEU A 81 31.09 -6.12 -1.12
C LEU A 81 31.50 -4.63 -1.04
N GLY A 82 32.78 -4.33 -0.82
CA GLY A 82 33.29 -2.97 -0.61
C GLY A 82 33.48 -2.60 0.87
N GLY A 83 33.31 -3.57 1.77
CA GLY A 83 33.62 -3.48 3.20
C GLY A 83 32.96 -2.30 3.90
N ALA A 84 33.72 -1.64 4.77
CA ALA A 84 33.22 -0.54 5.59
C ALA A 84 32.64 0.62 4.78
N LYS A 85 33.21 0.90 3.59
CA LYS A 85 32.75 1.97 2.72
C LYS A 85 31.35 1.70 2.19
N TYR A 86 31.04 0.44 1.90
CA TYR A 86 29.71 0.04 1.44
C TYR A 86 28.66 0.25 2.53
N LEU A 87 28.91 -0.24 3.76
CA LEU A 87 27.96 -0.07 4.87
C LEU A 87 27.73 1.41 5.23
N LEU A 88 28.78 2.24 5.17
CA LEU A 88 28.65 3.68 5.39
C LEU A 88 27.80 4.35 4.30
N GLY A 89 28.02 4.00 3.02
CA GLY A 89 27.20 4.51 1.93
C GLY A 89 25.74 4.04 2.01
N LEU A 90 25.52 2.84 2.56
CA LEU A 90 24.19 2.28 2.77
C LEU A 90 23.45 2.98 3.92
N SER A 91 24.14 3.29 5.03
CA SER A 91 23.54 4.02 6.16
C SER A 91 23.22 5.48 5.84
N ASP A 92 23.98 6.11 4.94
CA ASP A 92 23.75 7.49 4.49
C ASP A 92 22.69 7.61 3.38
N SER A 93 22.16 6.48 2.90
CA SER A 93 21.17 6.45 1.83
C SER A 93 19.75 6.73 2.34
N LEU A 94 18.88 7.23 1.43
CA LEU A 94 17.46 7.50 1.70
C LEU A 94 16.68 6.26 2.20
N TYR A 95 17.25 5.05 2.07
CA TYR A 95 16.62 3.78 2.41
C TYR A 95 16.52 3.51 3.92
N ALA A 96 17.24 4.27 4.76
CA ALA A 96 17.24 4.11 6.21
C ALA A 96 15.86 4.35 6.88
N SER A 97 14.99 5.16 6.26
CA SER A 97 13.65 5.49 6.80
C SER A 97 12.54 4.55 6.32
N ALA A 98 12.74 3.82 5.22
CA ALA A 98 11.74 2.94 4.60
C ALA A 98 12.04 1.44 4.75
N GLY A 99 13.27 1.08 5.14
CA GLY A 99 13.77 -0.30 5.10
C GLY A 99 12.99 -1.33 5.91
N VAL A 100 12.44 -0.96 7.07
CA VAL A 100 11.66 -1.91 7.91
C VAL A 100 10.39 -2.40 7.21
N GLY A 101 9.78 -1.56 6.35
CA GLY A 101 8.62 -1.95 5.55
C GLY A 101 8.92 -3.04 4.51
N ALA A 102 10.20 -3.25 4.16
CA ALA A 102 10.62 -4.26 3.20
C ALA A 102 10.78 -5.67 3.79
N VAL A 103 10.65 -5.83 5.12
CA VAL A 103 10.81 -7.12 5.82
C VAL A 103 9.87 -8.18 5.25
N ASP A 104 8.61 -7.82 5.02
CA ASP A 104 7.60 -8.75 4.50
C ASP A 104 7.88 -9.17 3.06
N HIS A 105 8.44 -8.26 2.27
CA HIS A 105 8.89 -8.54 0.93
C HIS A 105 10.06 -9.53 0.93
N VAL A 106 11.09 -9.29 1.76
CA VAL A 106 12.26 -10.19 1.88
C VAL A 106 11.83 -11.59 2.35
N ILE A 107 10.93 -11.69 3.32
CA ILE A 107 10.40 -12.98 3.79
C ILE A 107 9.60 -13.70 2.68
N ASP A 108 8.73 -13.00 1.95
CA ASP A 108 7.98 -13.63 0.84
C ASP A 108 8.93 -14.10 -0.27
N MET A 109 9.97 -13.33 -0.59
CA MET A 109 10.99 -13.71 -1.56
C MET A 109 11.82 -14.91 -1.11
N ALA A 110 12.23 -14.98 0.17
CA ALA A 110 12.93 -16.12 0.74
C ALA A 110 12.11 -17.41 0.62
N ARG A 111 10.82 -17.35 0.96
CA ARG A 111 9.90 -18.49 0.83
C ARG A 111 9.74 -18.93 -0.62
N ARG A 112 9.65 -17.98 -1.56
CA ARG A 112 9.60 -18.31 -3.00
C ARG A 112 10.87 -19.03 -3.47
N ARG A 113 12.05 -18.61 -2.99
CA ARG A 113 13.32 -19.30 -3.28
C ARG A 113 13.32 -20.73 -2.74
N ALA A 114 12.95 -20.91 -1.46
CA ALA A 114 12.88 -22.23 -0.85
C ALA A 114 11.95 -23.19 -1.62
N LEU A 115 10.75 -22.71 -2.00
CA LEU A 115 9.82 -23.48 -2.82
C LEU A 115 10.41 -23.84 -4.19
N ARG A 116 11.04 -22.88 -4.87
CA ARG A 116 11.69 -23.12 -6.16
C ARG A 116 12.75 -24.21 -6.03
N ASP A 117 13.60 -24.13 -5.02
CA ASP A 117 14.70 -25.08 -4.83
C ASP A 117 14.17 -26.49 -4.48
N GLN A 118 13.08 -26.58 -3.71
CA GLN A 118 12.36 -27.85 -3.48
C GLN A 118 11.79 -28.44 -4.79
N LEU A 119 11.15 -27.62 -5.62
CA LEU A 119 10.60 -28.08 -6.90
C LEU A 119 11.71 -28.50 -7.88
N LEU A 120 12.82 -27.77 -7.92
CA LEU A 120 13.99 -28.14 -8.73
C LEU A 120 14.61 -29.45 -8.22
N HIS A 121 14.67 -29.66 -6.91
CA HIS A 121 15.15 -30.91 -6.32
C HIS A 121 14.24 -32.11 -6.63
N ALA A 122 12.92 -31.92 -6.57
CA ALA A 122 11.95 -32.92 -6.98
C ALA A 122 12.06 -33.23 -8.48
N ALA A 123 12.19 -32.21 -9.33
CA ALA A 123 12.39 -32.37 -10.77
C ALA A 123 13.69 -33.10 -11.10
N ALA A 124 14.80 -32.78 -10.41
CA ALA A 124 16.06 -33.49 -10.55
C ALA A 124 15.95 -34.96 -10.12
N SER A 125 15.19 -35.25 -9.06
CA SER A 125 14.93 -36.63 -8.63
C SER A 125 14.08 -37.41 -9.61
N LEU A 126 13.15 -36.77 -10.33
CA LEU A 126 12.37 -37.36 -11.43
C LEU A 126 13.22 -37.66 -12.67
N SER A 127 14.27 -36.87 -12.91
CA SER A 127 15.17 -37.08 -14.05
C SER A 127 16.14 -38.27 -13.87
N ASP A 128 16.28 -38.74 -12.62
CA ASP A 128 17.12 -39.89 -12.26
C ASP A 128 16.27 -41.17 -12.23
N LEU A 129 16.14 -41.80 -13.40
CA LEU A 129 15.39 -43.05 -13.63
C LEU A 129 15.92 -44.27 -12.86
N SER A 130 17.04 -44.12 -12.13
CA SER A 130 17.59 -45.17 -11.26
C SER A 130 16.96 -45.20 -9.86
N LYS A 131 16.24 -44.14 -9.47
CA LYS A 131 15.61 -44.01 -8.16
C LYS A 131 14.22 -44.63 -8.12
N ASP A 132 13.86 -45.16 -6.96
CA ASP A 132 12.55 -45.74 -6.70
C ASP A 132 11.44 -44.68 -6.87
N ILE A 133 10.42 -45.02 -7.66
CA ILE A 133 9.26 -44.18 -7.96
C ILE A 133 8.55 -43.70 -6.68
N GLY A 134 8.62 -44.47 -5.59
CA GLY A 134 8.04 -44.11 -4.30
C GLY A 134 8.66 -42.86 -3.68
N LEU A 135 9.99 -42.74 -3.71
CA LEU A 135 10.72 -41.59 -3.13
C LEU A 135 10.49 -40.31 -3.94
N THR A 136 10.26 -40.45 -5.24
CA THR A 136 10.00 -39.32 -6.13
C THR A 136 8.58 -38.79 -5.98
N ALA A 137 7.61 -39.66 -5.69
CA ALA A 137 6.24 -39.26 -5.41
C ALA A 137 6.13 -38.46 -4.10
N GLU A 138 6.80 -38.90 -3.03
CA GLU A 138 6.82 -38.19 -1.74
C GLU A 138 7.41 -36.77 -1.85
N ALA A 139 8.48 -36.59 -2.61
CA ALA A 139 9.11 -35.28 -2.82
C ALA A 139 8.17 -34.31 -3.57
N VAL A 140 7.42 -34.82 -4.54
CA VAL A 140 6.43 -34.03 -5.29
C VAL A 140 5.23 -33.67 -4.41
N GLU A 141 4.73 -34.61 -3.62
CA GLU A 141 3.59 -34.41 -2.72
C GLU A 141 3.92 -33.41 -1.59
N ALA A 142 5.14 -33.46 -1.05
CA ALA A 142 5.63 -32.48 -0.08
C ALA A 142 5.65 -31.05 -0.67
N GLY A 143 6.15 -30.89 -1.91
CA GLY A 143 6.17 -29.60 -2.60
C GLY A 143 4.76 -29.06 -2.89
N ILE A 144 3.83 -29.91 -3.33
CA ILE A 144 2.43 -29.53 -3.60
C ILE A 144 1.72 -29.13 -2.29
N THR A 145 1.94 -29.87 -1.22
CA THR A 145 1.33 -29.61 0.10
C THR A 145 1.76 -28.25 0.66
N GLU A 146 3.04 -27.89 0.53
CA GLU A 146 3.56 -26.58 0.93
C GLU A 146 2.95 -25.42 0.12
N VAL A 147 2.72 -25.62 -1.17
CA VAL A 147 2.03 -24.63 -2.02
C VAL A 147 0.55 -24.48 -1.63
N GLN A 148 -0.12 -25.58 -1.29
CA GLN A 148 -1.52 -25.57 -0.88
C GLN A 148 -1.72 -24.95 0.50
N SER A 149 -0.82 -25.24 1.46
CA SER A 149 -0.84 -24.63 2.79
C SER A 149 -0.66 -23.11 2.71
N ARG A 150 0.17 -22.61 1.78
CA ARG A 150 0.35 -21.16 1.50
C ARG A 150 -0.94 -20.46 1.08
N SER A 151 -1.76 -21.11 0.26
CA SER A 151 -3.04 -20.54 -0.19
C SER A 151 -4.08 -20.55 0.94
N ALA A 152 -4.06 -21.54 1.82
CA ALA A 152 -4.99 -21.64 2.96
C ALA A 152 -4.60 -20.66 4.10
N VAL A 153 -3.34 -20.63 4.51
CA VAL A 153 -2.85 -19.78 5.61
C VAL A 153 -3.00 -18.30 5.27
N LYS A 154 -2.67 -17.88 4.05
CA LYS A 154 -2.78 -16.48 3.62
C LYS A 154 -4.24 -16.01 3.50
N ARG A 155 -5.19 -16.93 3.22
CA ARG A 155 -6.63 -16.65 3.23
C ARG A 155 -7.18 -16.57 4.66
N ASN A 156 -6.76 -17.48 5.53
CA ASN A 156 -7.25 -17.55 6.92
C ASN A 156 -6.68 -16.43 7.80
N ALA A 157 -5.39 -16.08 7.66
CA ALA A 157 -4.80 -14.94 8.35
C ALA A 157 -5.52 -13.63 7.97
N ARG A 158 -5.75 -13.41 6.66
CA ARG A 158 -6.51 -12.24 6.18
C ARG A 158 -7.93 -12.18 6.71
N PHE A 159 -8.60 -13.33 6.89
CA PHE A 159 -9.94 -13.36 7.47
C PHE A 159 -9.92 -13.11 8.98
N GLY A 160 -8.99 -13.74 9.72
CA GLY A 160 -8.86 -13.54 11.16
C GLY A 160 -8.46 -12.11 11.54
N ASP A 161 -7.52 -11.53 10.80
CA ASP A 161 -7.09 -10.15 10.99
C ASP A 161 -8.23 -9.18 10.66
N ALA A 162 -8.91 -9.38 9.51
CA ALA A 162 -10.06 -8.55 9.14
C ALA A 162 -11.25 -8.71 10.10
N TYR A 163 -11.47 -9.90 10.65
CA TYR A 163 -12.52 -10.17 11.63
C TYR A 163 -12.21 -9.48 12.96
N THR A 164 -10.95 -9.53 13.41
CA THR A 164 -10.52 -8.86 14.65
C THR A 164 -10.57 -7.35 14.48
N GLU A 165 -10.10 -6.82 13.35
CA GLU A 165 -10.20 -5.39 13.01
C GLU A 165 -11.67 -4.92 12.96
N ALA A 166 -12.57 -5.73 12.39
CA ALA A 166 -13.99 -5.43 12.37
C ALA A 166 -14.60 -5.42 13.79
N LEU A 167 -14.23 -6.36 14.65
CA LEU A 167 -14.69 -6.40 16.04
C LEU A 167 -14.16 -5.22 16.86
N ASP A 168 -12.85 -4.93 16.77
CA ASP A 168 -12.24 -3.78 17.45
C ASP A 168 -12.89 -2.46 17.02
N ARG A 169 -13.25 -2.36 15.73
CA ARG A 169 -13.97 -1.20 15.19
C ARG A 169 -15.40 -1.10 15.70
N ILE A 170 -16.12 -2.22 15.82
CA ILE A 170 -17.47 -2.25 16.43
C ILE A 170 -17.40 -1.80 17.90
N ASP A 171 -16.41 -2.31 18.64
CA ASP A 171 -16.17 -1.95 20.03
C ASP A 171 -15.83 -0.47 20.21
N ALA A 172 -14.96 0.07 19.35
CA ALA A 172 -14.59 1.48 19.37
C ALA A 172 -15.78 2.40 19.03
N LEU A 173 -16.66 1.99 18.10
CA LEU A 173 -17.93 2.68 17.83
C LEU A 173 -18.86 2.64 19.03
N ALA A 174 -19.01 1.48 19.68
CA ALA A 174 -19.88 1.32 20.85
C ALA A 174 -19.41 2.14 22.06
N ARG A 175 -18.09 2.36 22.18
CA ARG A 175 -17.48 3.22 23.21
C ARG A 175 -17.46 4.71 22.85
N GLY A 176 -17.81 5.07 21.61
CA GLY A 176 -17.74 6.44 21.10
C GLY A 176 -16.31 6.95 20.90
N GLU A 177 -15.32 6.06 20.79
CA GLU A 177 -13.91 6.41 20.55
C GLU A 177 -13.67 6.82 19.09
N ILE A 178 -14.55 6.38 18.18
CA ILE A 178 -14.57 6.76 16.76
C ILE A 178 -15.98 7.18 16.36
N GLU A 179 -16.08 8.21 15.50
CA GLU A 179 -17.37 8.67 14.97
C GLU A 179 -17.94 7.68 13.95
N ALA A 180 -19.26 7.51 13.98
CA ALA A 180 -19.99 6.79 12.94
C ALA A 180 -20.06 7.68 11.69
N GLY A 181 -19.09 7.49 10.79
CA GLY A 181 -19.00 8.21 9.52
C GLY A 181 -18.83 9.74 9.64
N LEU A 182 -18.58 10.39 8.51
CA LEU A 182 -18.62 11.84 8.39
C LEU A 182 -20.08 12.26 8.24
N LEU A 183 -20.61 12.97 9.23
CA LEU A 183 -21.99 13.45 9.21
C LEU A 183 -22.14 14.63 8.25
N VAL A 184 -23.23 14.62 7.48
CA VAL A 184 -23.54 15.69 6.51
C VAL A 184 -24.38 16.76 7.21
N TYR A 185 -23.81 17.95 7.38
CA TYR A 185 -24.50 19.05 8.06
C TYR A 185 -25.77 19.49 7.30
N GLY A 186 -26.90 19.57 8.02
CA GLY A 186 -28.20 19.97 7.47
C GLY A 186 -29.04 18.85 6.85
N TRP A 187 -28.56 17.60 6.87
CA TRP A 187 -29.25 16.43 6.30
C TRP A 187 -29.46 15.35 7.38
N SER A 188 -30.28 15.66 8.40
CA SER A 188 -30.54 14.77 9.55
C SER A 188 -31.03 13.39 9.14
N ASP A 189 -32.00 13.35 8.22
CA ASP A 189 -32.66 12.10 7.82
C ASP A 189 -31.69 11.18 7.07
N PHE A 190 -30.79 11.76 6.26
CA PHE A 190 -29.73 11.01 5.60
C PHE A 190 -28.72 10.44 6.61
N ASN A 191 -28.34 11.24 7.60
CA ASN A 191 -27.40 10.80 8.64
C ASN A 191 -28.01 9.70 9.51
N GLU A 192 -29.30 9.78 9.82
CA GLU A 192 -30.02 8.74 10.57
C GLU A 192 -30.14 7.43 9.77
N LEU A 193 -30.27 7.52 8.44
CA LEU A 193 -30.37 6.35 7.56
C LEU A 193 -29.02 5.71 7.24
N THR A 194 -27.93 6.48 7.21
CA THR A 194 -26.63 6.01 6.70
C THR A 194 -25.52 5.95 7.75
N ASP A 195 -25.75 6.53 8.94
CA ASP A 195 -24.71 6.84 9.91
C ASP A 195 -23.55 7.64 9.28
N GLY A 196 -23.88 8.59 8.41
CA GLY A 196 -22.89 9.41 7.70
C GLY A 196 -22.10 8.66 6.63
N ILE A 197 -21.08 9.32 6.07
CA ILE A 197 -20.24 8.79 4.99
C ILE A 197 -18.98 8.16 5.59
N ARG A 198 -18.74 6.87 5.36
CA ARG A 198 -17.62 6.16 5.99
C ARG A 198 -16.37 6.21 5.10
N PRO A 199 -15.16 6.19 5.67
CA PRO A 199 -13.93 6.06 4.89
C PRO A 199 -13.96 4.78 4.03
N GLY A 200 -13.82 4.94 2.71
CA GLY A 200 -13.93 3.85 1.74
C GLY A 200 -15.27 3.77 1.00
N ASP A 201 -16.29 4.51 1.44
CA ASP A 201 -17.55 4.60 0.73
C ASP A 201 -17.38 5.39 -0.58
N TYR A 202 -17.95 4.85 -1.66
CA TYR A 202 -18.12 5.57 -2.91
C TYR A 202 -19.60 5.96 -3.06
N VAL A 203 -19.90 7.24 -2.81
CA VAL A 203 -21.27 7.77 -2.85
C VAL A 203 -21.56 8.40 -4.21
N LEU A 204 -22.39 7.73 -5.01
CA LEU A 204 -22.85 8.24 -6.30
C LEU A 204 -24.29 8.74 -6.21
N VAL A 205 -24.51 10.03 -6.46
CA VAL A 205 -25.86 10.60 -6.55
C VAL A 205 -26.34 10.57 -8.01
N GLY A 206 -27.06 9.51 -8.35
CA GLY A 206 -27.63 9.32 -9.68
C GLY A 206 -29.02 9.94 -9.82
N ALA A 207 -29.23 10.79 -10.82
CA ALA A 207 -30.53 11.31 -11.22
C ALA A 207 -30.65 11.33 -12.75
N ARG A 208 -31.87 11.09 -13.28
CA ARG A 208 -32.14 11.16 -14.73
C ARG A 208 -31.88 12.57 -15.26
N ALA A 209 -31.61 12.69 -16.56
CA ALA A 209 -31.56 13.99 -17.24
C ALA A 209 -32.85 14.80 -16.95
N SER A 210 -32.69 16.11 -16.74
CA SER A 210 -33.78 17.03 -16.36
C SER A 210 -34.39 16.83 -14.96
N MET A 211 -33.81 16.02 -14.08
CA MET A 211 -34.22 15.88 -12.67
C MET A 211 -33.42 16.79 -11.70
N GLY A 212 -32.80 17.85 -12.21
CA GLY A 212 -32.24 18.97 -11.45
C GLY A 212 -30.87 18.78 -10.79
N LYS A 213 -29.93 18.14 -11.49
CA LYS A 213 -28.49 18.28 -11.22
C LYS A 213 -28.02 19.69 -11.62
N ALA A 214 -28.46 20.70 -10.87
CA ALA A 214 -28.11 22.09 -11.11
C ALA A 214 -26.87 22.44 -10.27
N GLN A 215 -25.95 23.19 -10.89
CA GLN A 215 -24.74 23.69 -10.27
C GLN A 215 -24.82 25.23 -10.15
N PRO A 216 -24.24 25.81 -9.08
CA PRO A 216 -24.07 27.25 -8.96
C PRO A 216 -23.32 27.89 -10.14
N ASP A 217 -23.62 29.14 -10.46
CA ASP A 217 -22.98 29.88 -11.55
C ASP A 217 -21.47 30.08 -11.35
N ASP A 218 -21.00 30.03 -10.11
CA ASP A 218 -19.58 30.14 -9.74
C ASP A 218 -18.80 28.81 -9.83
N CYS A 219 -19.48 27.69 -10.09
CA CYS A 219 -18.83 26.40 -10.33
C CYS A 219 -17.97 26.45 -11.58
N LYS A 220 -16.82 25.77 -11.54
CA LYS A 220 -15.89 25.72 -12.65
C LYS A 220 -16.21 24.57 -13.57
N VAL A 221 -16.24 24.85 -14.88
CA VAL A 221 -16.38 23.87 -15.95
C VAL A 221 -15.10 23.90 -16.77
N LEU A 222 -14.62 22.71 -17.17
CA LEU A 222 -13.40 22.58 -17.96
C LEU A 222 -13.72 22.72 -19.46
N THR A 223 -13.04 23.65 -20.12
CA THR A 223 -13.04 23.80 -21.58
C THR A 223 -11.69 23.35 -22.15
N PRO A 224 -11.56 23.15 -23.48
CA PRO A 224 -10.28 22.87 -24.11
C PRO A 224 -9.21 23.95 -23.87
N THR A 225 -9.61 25.19 -23.54
CA THR A 225 -8.74 26.34 -23.33
C THR A 225 -8.48 26.66 -21.86
N GLY A 226 -9.18 26.01 -20.92
CA GLY A 226 -8.96 26.15 -19.49
C GLY A 226 -10.24 26.07 -18.66
N TRP A 227 -10.14 26.45 -17.39
CA TRP A 227 -11.30 26.48 -16.49
C TRP A 227 -12.07 27.79 -16.64
N VAL A 228 -13.37 27.69 -16.87
CA VAL A 228 -14.30 28.84 -16.92
C VAL A 228 -15.40 28.68 -15.89
N GLN A 229 -16.06 29.77 -15.51
CA GLN A 229 -17.23 29.70 -14.63
C GLN A 229 -18.46 29.27 -15.41
N MET A 230 -19.30 28.44 -14.80
CA MET A 230 -20.51 27.93 -15.43
C MET A 230 -21.45 29.05 -15.89
N GLY A 231 -21.59 30.11 -15.11
CA GLY A 231 -22.43 31.27 -15.45
C GLY A 231 -21.90 32.11 -16.62
N SER A 232 -20.68 31.87 -17.08
CA SER A 232 -20.08 32.57 -18.23
C SER A 232 -20.25 31.84 -19.56
N LEU A 233 -20.78 30.61 -19.55
CA LEU A 233 -20.98 29.79 -20.73
C LEU A 233 -22.16 30.30 -21.58
N ASN A 234 -22.02 30.19 -22.89
CA ASN A 234 -23.04 30.47 -23.88
C ASN A 234 -23.35 29.22 -24.71
N ILE A 235 -24.52 29.20 -25.35
CA ILE A 235 -24.85 28.17 -26.35
C ILE A 235 -23.83 28.27 -27.49
N GLY A 236 -23.20 27.16 -27.82
CA GLY A 236 -22.11 27.09 -28.80
C GLY A 236 -20.70 27.03 -28.21
N ASP A 237 -20.55 27.21 -26.89
CA ASP A 237 -19.23 27.09 -26.26
C ASP A 237 -18.77 25.62 -26.19
N GLU A 238 -17.46 25.42 -26.29
CA GLU A 238 -16.84 24.09 -26.26
C GLU A 238 -16.42 23.70 -24.83
N LEU A 239 -16.81 22.50 -24.43
CA LEU A 239 -16.47 21.85 -23.16
C LEU A 239 -15.53 20.67 -23.40
N ALA A 240 -14.63 20.43 -22.44
CA ALA A 240 -13.74 19.29 -22.49
C ALA A 240 -14.54 18.00 -22.21
N SER A 241 -14.36 16.98 -23.06
CA SER A 241 -15.01 15.67 -22.90
C SER A 241 -13.98 14.59 -22.53
N HIS A 242 -14.46 13.52 -21.89
CA HIS A 242 -13.64 12.39 -21.46
C HIS A 242 -12.88 11.66 -22.59
N ASP A 243 -13.33 11.80 -23.83
CA ASP A 243 -12.75 11.20 -25.04
C ASP A 243 -11.72 12.12 -25.74
N GLY A 244 -11.47 13.30 -25.17
CA GLY A 244 -10.55 14.29 -25.72
C GLY A 244 -11.13 15.14 -26.86
N ALA A 245 -12.39 14.93 -27.24
CA ALA A 245 -13.11 15.79 -28.18
C ALA A 245 -13.81 16.95 -27.45
N ALA A 246 -14.09 18.04 -28.17
CA ALA A 246 -14.91 19.13 -27.67
C ALA A 246 -16.39 18.75 -27.71
N SER A 247 -17.12 18.94 -26.60
CA SER A 247 -18.59 18.87 -26.56
C SER A 247 -19.17 20.27 -26.58
N GLU A 248 -20.19 20.50 -27.39
CA GLU A 248 -20.81 21.83 -27.52
C GLU A 248 -21.95 22.02 -26.51
N VAL A 249 -22.04 23.22 -25.92
CA VAL A 249 -23.19 23.63 -25.11
C VAL A 249 -24.40 23.80 -26.03
N THR A 250 -25.33 22.84 -26.00
CA THR A 250 -26.54 22.86 -26.84
C THR A 250 -27.72 23.64 -26.25
N GLY A 251 -27.66 23.98 -24.96
CA GLY A 251 -28.72 24.71 -24.28
C GLY A 251 -28.35 25.14 -22.87
N ILE A 252 -28.87 26.28 -22.45
CA ILE A 252 -28.72 26.84 -21.10
C ILE A 252 -30.11 26.99 -20.48
N PHE A 253 -30.29 26.44 -19.29
CA PHE A 253 -31.59 26.38 -18.61
C PHE A 253 -31.51 27.04 -17.23
N PRO A 254 -31.62 28.39 -17.13
CA PRO A 254 -31.53 29.10 -15.86
C PRO A 254 -32.57 28.60 -14.86
N GLN A 255 -32.13 28.28 -13.65
CA GLN A 255 -33.00 27.73 -12.61
C GLN A 255 -33.54 28.78 -11.62
N GLY A 256 -33.19 30.05 -11.85
CA GLY A 256 -33.50 31.18 -10.97
C GLY A 256 -32.63 31.23 -9.71
N GLU A 257 -32.89 32.21 -8.85
CA GLU A 257 -32.27 32.25 -7.53
C GLU A 257 -32.77 31.08 -6.70
N ARG A 258 -31.83 30.25 -6.26
CA ARG A 258 -32.10 29.06 -5.45
C ARG A 258 -31.12 29.00 -4.30
N GLN A 259 -31.59 28.48 -3.17
CA GLN A 259 -30.73 28.30 -2.01
C GLN A 259 -29.69 27.22 -2.29
N VAL A 260 -28.42 27.61 -2.24
CA VAL A 260 -27.26 26.73 -2.31
C VAL A 260 -26.69 26.61 -0.90
N TYR A 261 -26.55 25.37 -0.44
CA TYR A 261 -26.03 24.99 0.86
C TYR A 261 -24.57 24.60 0.70
N ARG A 262 -23.71 25.11 1.58
CA ARG A 262 -22.35 24.61 1.70
C ARG A 262 -22.36 23.48 2.73
N ILE A 263 -22.17 22.25 2.26
CA ILE A 263 -21.94 21.10 3.10
C ILE A 263 -20.52 21.22 3.61
N THR A 264 -20.33 21.28 4.92
CA THR A 264 -19.02 21.20 5.57
C THR A 264 -18.97 19.88 6.33
N LEU A 265 -17.99 19.05 6.02
CA LEU A 265 -17.71 17.80 6.70
C LEU A 265 -16.99 18.09 8.03
N SER A 266 -17.00 17.13 8.97
CA SER A 266 -16.37 17.30 10.29
C SER A 266 -14.85 17.48 10.24
N ASP A 267 -14.22 17.14 9.10
CA ASP A 267 -12.79 17.38 8.82
C ASP A 267 -12.50 18.78 8.24
N GLY A 268 -13.53 19.62 8.05
CA GLY A 268 -13.43 20.98 7.51
C GLY A 268 -13.46 21.08 5.99
N LEU A 269 -13.53 19.97 5.25
CA LEU A 269 -13.77 20.00 3.81
C LEU A 269 -15.18 20.49 3.52
N SER A 270 -15.36 21.24 2.42
CA SER A 270 -16.69 21.73 2.06
C SER A 270 -17.02 21.60 0.58
N ILE A 271 -18.29 21.30 0.30
CA ILE A 271 -18.87 21.08 -1.03
C ILE A 271 -20.18 21.87 -1.14
N GLY A 272 -20.41 22.56 -2.26
CA GLY A 272 -21.68 23.24 -2.53
C GLY A 272 -22.76 22.27 -3.04
N ALA A 273 -23.94 22.29 -2.46
CA ALA A 273 -25.10 21.47 -2.83
C ALA A 273 -26.39 22.31 -2.77
N GLN A 274 -27.29 22.17 -3.75
CA GLN A 274 -28.54 22.93 -3.81
C GLN A 274 -29.71 22.14 -3.17
N THR A 275 -30.63 22.78 -2.44
CA THR A 275 -31.86 22.09 -2.01
C THR A 275 -32.91 22.06 -3.11
N GLY A 276 -33.50 20.89 -3.33
CA GLY A 276 -34.66 20.68 -4.19
C GLY A 276 -34.44 19.67 -5.31
N THR A 277 -33.19 19.37 -5.68
CA THR A 277 -32.86 18.34 -6.66
C THR A 277 -31.41 17.88 -6.48
N GLY A 278 -31.17 16.59 -6.73
CA GLY A 278 -29.94 15.87 -6.35
C GLY A 278 -28.65 16.53 -6.83
N ILE A 279 -27.64 16.42 -5.97
CA ILE A 279 -26.26 16.86 -6.18
C ILE A 279 -25.77 16.32 -7.53
N GLY A 280 -25.32 17.22 -8.41
CA GLY A 280 -24.72 16.82 -9.66
C GLY A 280 -23.64 17.77 -10.09
N VAL A 281 -22.40 17.31 -9.99
CA VAL A 281 -21.27 17.81 -10.78
C VAL A 281 -21.42 17.21 -12.19
N GLN A 282 -21.27 18.04 -13.21
CA GLN A 282 -21.15 17.61 -14.60
C GLN A 282 -19.67 17.32 -14.91
#